data_AF-A0A2J8UNL4-F1
#
_entry.id   AF-A0A2J8UNL4-F1
#
_cell.length_a   1.000
_cell.length_b   1.000
_cell.length_c   1.000
_cell.angle_alpha   90.00
_cell.angle_beta   90.00
_cell.angle_gamma   90.00
#
_symmetry.space_group_name_H-M   'P 1'
#
loop_
_entity.id
_entity.type
_entity.pdbx_description
1 polymer ?
#
loop_
_entity_poly.entity_id
_entity_poly.type
_entity_poly.pdbx_seq_one_letter_code
_entity_poly.pdbx_strand_id
1 'polypeptide(L)'
;MPSKGSVTLSEIRLPLKADFVCSTIQKPDAANYYYLIILKAGAENMVATPLASTSNSLNGDALTFTTTFTLQDVSNDFEINIEVYSLVQKKDPSGLDKKKKTSKSKAITPKRLLTSITTKSNIHSSVMASPGGLSAVRTSNFALVGSYTLSLSSVGNTKFVLDKINYDVRERELLGYLFQEKVPFLSSLEGHIYLKIKCQVNSSVEERGFLTIFEDVSGFGAWHRRWCVLSGNCISYWTYPDDEKRKNPIG
;
A
#
# COMPACT_ATOMS: atom_id res chain seq x y z
N MET A 1 9.08 2.89 -32.57
CA MET A 1 8.35 2.37 -31.38
C MET A 1 8.62 3.31 -30.22
N PRO A 2 7.66 3.54 -29.31
CA PRO A 2 7.93 4.25 -28.06
C PRO A 2 9.00 3.49 -27.26
N SER A 3 9.89 4.23 -26.59
CA SER A 3 10.91 3.65 -25.71
C SER A 3 10.22 2.87 -24.60
N LYS A 4 10.65 1.62 -24.41
CA LYS A 4 10.20 0.79 -23.29
C LYS A 4 11.19 0.86 -22.14
N GLY A 5 10.71 0.60 -20.93
CA GLY A 5 11.54 0.58 -19.73
C GLY A 5 10.95 -0.31 -18.65
N SER A 6 11.49 -0.15 -17.45
CA SER A 6 10.94 -0.75 -16.24
C SER A 6 10.65 0.32 -15.19
N VAL A 7 9.64 0.05 -14.37
CA VAL A 7 9.24 0.89 -13.24
C VAL A 7 9.26 0.03 -11.98
N THR A 8 10.04 0.42 -10.99
CA THR A 8 10.15 -0.27 -9.70
C THR A 8 9.66 0.63 -8.58
N LEU A 9 8.73 0.10 -7.79
CA LEU A 9 8.23 0.70 -6.55
C LEU A 9 8.90 0.03 -5.35
N SER A 10 9.37 0.80 -4.39
CA SER A 10 10.04 0.31 -3.18
C SER A 10 9.84 1.24 -1.98
N GLU A 11 10.27 0.80 -0.80
CA GLU A 11 10.25 1.61 0.45
C GLU A 11 8.85 2.17 0.78
N ILE A 12 7.83 1.32 0.62
CA ILE A 12 6.44 1.72 0.82
C ILE A 12 6.18 1.93 2.30
N ARG A 13 5.66 3.10 2.66
CA ARG A 13 5.24 3.47 4.01
C ARG A 13 3.86 4.10 4.02
N LEU A 14 3.06 3.74 5.01
CA LEU A 14 1.68 4.19 5.19
C LEU A 14 1.53 4.89 6.55
N PRO A 15 1.60 6.24 6.60
CA PRO A 15 1.41 7.00 7.82
C PRO A 15 0.02 6.86 8.42
N LEU A 16 -0.01 6.72 9.75
CA LEU A 16 -1.22 6.65 10.56
C LEU A 16 -1.32 7.92 11.42
N LYS A 17 -2.55 8.30 11.79
CA LYS A 17 -2.75 9.43 12.70
C LYS A 17 -2.18 9.14 14.09
N ALA A 18 -1.57 10.15 14.71
CA ALA A 18 -0.90 10.00 16.00
C ALA A 18 -1.85 9.62 17.14
N ASP A 19 -3.07 10.16 17.15
CA ASP A 19 -4.12 9.83 18.12
C ASP A 19 -4.55 8.36 18.00
N PHE A 20 -4.70 7.86 16.76
CA PHE A 20 -4.96 6.45 16.50
C PHE A 20 -3.82 5.57 17.02
N VAL A 21 -2.56 5.86 16.68
CA VAL A 21 -1.40 5.10 17.17
C VAL A 21 -1.37 5.08 18.70
N CYS A 22 -1.56 6.24 19.35
CA CYS A 22 -1.62 6.36 20.80
C CYS A 22 -2.74 5.49 21.40
N SER A 23 -3.91 5.45 20.77
CA SER A 23 -5.03 4.63 21.22
C SER A 23 -4.71 3.13 21.21
N THR A 24 -3.96 2.65 20.20
CA THR A 24 -3.56 1.23 20.12
C THR A 24 -2.55 0.84 21.19
N ILE A 25 -1.74 1.79 21.67
CA ILE A 25 -0.78 1.58 22.77
C ILE A 25 -1.50 1.61 24.12
N GLN A 26 -2.45 2.52 24.32
CA GLN A 26 -3.20 2.65 25.57
C GLN A 26 -4.23 1.53 25.77
N LYS A 27 -4.81 1.01 24.68
CA LYS A 27 -5.86 -0.03 24.71
C LYS A 27 -5.52 -1.19 23.76
N PRO A 28 -4.42 -1.92 24.02
CA PRO A 28 -3.94 -2.98 23.11
C PRO A 28 -4.93 -4.15 22.98
N ASP A 29 -5.81 -4.34 23.97
CA ASP A 29 -6.82 -5.40 23.97
C ASP A 29 -8.16 -5.01 23.32
N ALA A 30 -8.30 -3.80 22.78
CA ALA A 30 -9.58 -3.36 22.18
C ALA A 30 -9.84 -4.02 20.81
N ALA A 31 -8.86 -4.00 19.92
CA ALA A 31 -8.94 -4.57 18.59
C ALA A 31 -7.55 -4.75 17.96
N ASN A 32 -7.44 -5.72 17.05
CA ASN A 32 -6.30 -5.82 16.14
C ASN A 32 -6.60 -5.08 14.85
N TYR A 33 -5.63 -4.31 14.37
CA TYR A 33 -5.72 -3.53 13.14
C TYR A 33 -4.69 -4.05 12.14
N TYR A 34 -5.15 -4.48 10.97
CA TYR A 34 -4.32 -5.01 9.90
C TYR A 34 -4.48 -4.18 8.65
N TYR A 35 -3.40 -4.03 7.90
CA TYR A 35 -3.35 -3.30 6.64
C TYR A 35 -2.62 -4.13 5.60
N LEU A 36 -3.05 -3.99 4.35
CA LEU A 36 -2.32 -4.49 3.19
C LEU A 36 -2.47 -3.50 2.04
N ILE A 37 -1.54 -3.56 1.10
CA ILE A 37 -1.56 -2.74 -0.10
C ILE A 37 -1.61 -3.68 -1.31
N ILE A 38 -2.52 -3.41 -2.25
CA ILE A 38 -2.55 -4.05 -3.56
C ILE A 38 -1.95 -3.08 -4.56
N LEU A 39 -0.96 -3.55 -5.31
CA LEU A 39 -0.31 -2.86 -6.41
C LEU A 39 -0.74 -3.57 -7.69
N LYS A 40 -1.35 -2.85 -8.63
CA LYS A 40 -1.87 -3.45 -9.87
C LYS A 40 -1.57 -2.62 -11.11
N ALA A 41 -1.06 -3.27 -12.15
CA ALA A 41 -0.86 -2.72 -13.48
C ALA A 41 -1.49 -3.67 -14.52
N GLY A 42 -2.75 -3.41 -14.87
CA GLY A 42 -3.56 -4.34 -15.65
C GLY A 42 -3.98 -5.58 -14.86
N ALA A 43 -4.49 -6.59 -15.57
CA ALA A 43 -5.03 -7.82 -14.95
C ALA A 43 -3.95 -8.81 -14.50
N GLU A 44 -2.78 -8.80 -15.16
CA GLU A 44 -1.75 -9.82 -14.96
C GLU A 44 -0.70 -9.42 -13.92
N ASN A 45 -0.45 -8.12 -13.75
CA ASN A 45 0.56 -7.63 -12.81
C ASN A 45 -0.12 -7.12 -11.54
N MET A 46 -0.52 -8.04 -10.66
CA MET A 46 -1.11 -7.72 -9.36
C MET A 46 -0.29 -8.35 -8.23
N VAL A 47 0.13 -7.53 -7.26
CA VAL A 47 0.85 -7.98 -6.06
C VAL A 47 0.18 -7.40 -4.83
N ALA A 48 -0.06 -8.24 -3.82
CA ALA A 48 -0.48 -7.81 -2.50
C ALA A 48 0.69 -7.87 -1.52
N THR A 49 0.81 -6.87 -0.65
CA THR A 49 1.79 -6.90 0.43
C THR A 49 1.41 -7.94 1.50
N PRO A 50 2.37 -8.44 2.28
CA PRO A 50 2.06 -9.09 3.54
C PRO A 50 1.23 -8.17 4.47
N LEU A 51 0.57 -8.79 5.44
CA LEU A 51 -0.18 -8.06 6.46
C LEU A 51 0.76 -7.25 7.36
N ALA A 52 0.46 -5.96 7.50
CA ALA A 52 1.10 -5.05 8.45
C ALA A 52 0.14 -4.72 9.59
N SER A 53 0.65 -4.63 10.82
CA SER A 53 -0.10 -4.13 11.97
C SER A 53 0.74 -3.12 12.74
N THR A 54 0.08 -2.36 13.63
CA THR A 54 0.78 -1.39 14.50
C THR A 54 1.77 -2.08 15.45
N SER A 55 1.59 -3.37 15.73
CA SER A 55 2.44 -4.15 16.62
C SER A 55 3.74 -4.68 16.00
N ASN A 56 3.83 -4.81 14.67
CA ASN A 56 4.97 -5.48 14.01
C ASN A 56 5.60 -4.67 12.87
N SER A 57 4.92 -3.67 12.32
CA SER A 57 5.35 -2.95 11.12
C SER A 57 5.44 -1.44 11.30
N LEU A 58 5.15 -0.92 12.50
CA LEU A 58 5.16 0.51 12.76
C LEU A 58 6.60 1.02 12.99
N ASN A 59 7.01 2.01 12.20
CA ASN A 59 8.25 2.75 12.39
C ASN A 59 7.93 4.24 12.46
N GLY A 60 8.12 4.84 13.64
CA GLY A 60 7.61 6.19 13.93
C GLY A 60 6.08 6.20 13.89
N ASP A 61 5.51 6.94 12.95
CA ASP A 61 4.07 7.08 12.71
C ASP A 61 3.57 6.28 11.49
N ALA A 62 4.44 5.54 10.79
CA ALA A 62 4.10 4.89 9.54
C ALA A 62 4.33 3.38 9.55
N LEU A 63 3.38 2.63 8.97
CA LEU A 63 3.55 1.21 8.68
C LEU A 63 4.53 1.05 7.52
N THR A 64 5.50 0.15 7.65
CA THR A 64 6.51 -0.13 6.62
C THR A 64 6.24 -1.48 5.95
N PHE A 65 6.29 -1.51 4.62
CA PHE A 65 6.11 -2.72 3.83
C PHE A 65 7.40 -3.05 3.07
N THR A 66 7.82 -4.32 3.13
CA THR A 66 9.04 -4.81 2.47
C THR A 66 8.85 -5.13 0.98
N THR A 67 7.61 -5.05 0.50
CA THR A 67 7.27 -5.37 -0.89
C THR A 67 7.96 -4.42 -1.86
N THR A 68 8.60 -5.01 -2.86
CA THR A 68 9.09 -4.32 -4.06
C THR A 68 8.27 -4.80 -5.24
N PHE A 69 7.81 -3.88 -6.08
CA PHE A 69 7.00 -4.19 -7.27
C PHE A 69 7.71 -3.67 -8.50
N THR A 70 7.93 -4.51 -9.50
CA THR A 70 8.61 -4.12 -10.74
C THR A 70 7.74 -4.46 -11.93
N LEU A 71 7.40 -3.44 -12.73
CA LEU A 71 6.77 -3.57 -14.02
C LEU A 71 7.83 -3.48 -15.11
N GLN A 72 7.91 -4.47 -16.00
CA GLN A 72 8.90 -4.54 -17.07
C GLN A 72 8.28 -4.23 -18.43
N ASP A 73 9.13 -3.88 -19.40
CA ASP A 73 8.80 -3.64 -20.81
C ASP A 73 7.60 -2.71 -21.05
N VAL A 74 7.50 -1.67 -20.21
CA VAL A 74 6.39 -0.72 -20.17
C VAL A 74 6.73 0.58 -20.91
N SER A 75 5.72 1.16 -21.56
CA SER A 75 5.77 2.50 -22.18
C SER A 75 5.53 3.62 -21.17
N ASN A 76 5.59 4.87 -21.64
CA ASN A 76 5.50 6.07 -20.82
C ASN A 76 4.07 6.43 -20.37
N ASP A 77 3.06 5.75 -20.89
CA ASP A 77 1.63 5.82 -20.54
C ASP A 77 1.24 4.80 -19.47
N PHE A 78 2.21 4.26 -18.73
CA PHE A 78 1.94 3.29 -17.67
C PHE A 78 1.05 3.87 -16.57
N GLU A 79 0.21 3.00 -16.01
CA GLU A 79 -0.54 3.28 -14.79
C GLU A 79 -0.37 2.11 -13.81
N ILE A 80 0.04 2.43 -12.58
CA ILE A 80 0.07 1.48 -11.47
C ILE A 80 -0.91 1.97 -10.42
N ASN A 81 -1.98 1.22 -10.22
CA ASN A 81 -2.97 1.53 -9.20
C ASN A 81 -2.52 0.94 -7.86
N ILE A 82 -2.63 1.76 -6.82
CA ILE A 82 -2.39 1.44 -5.42
C ILE A 82 -3.75 1.39 -4.75
N GLU A 83 -4.02 0.32 -4.03
CA GLU A 83 -5.22 0.18 -3.19
C GLU A 83 -4.81 -0.21 -1.78
N VAL A 84 -5.15 0.63 -0.81
CA VAL A 84 -4.86 0.42 0.60
C VAL A 84 -6.08 -0.19 1.27
N TYR A 85 -5.91 -1.35 1.89
CA TYR A 85 -6.98 -2.04 2.61
C TYR A 85 -6.70 -2.06 4.11
N SER A 86 -7.77 -1.98 4.91
CA SER A 86 -7.69 -2.16 6.37
C SER A 86 -8.70 -3.21 6.85
N LEU A 87 -8.35 -3.90 7.94
CA LEU A 87 -9.20 -4.84 8.64
C LEU A 87 -9.13 -4.55 10.14
N VAL A 88 -10.29 -4.45 10.78
CA VAL A 88 -10.44 -4.32 12.24
C VAL A 88 -11.01 -5.61 12.80
N GLN A 89 -10.25 -6.28 13.68
CA GLN A 89 -10.72 -7.45 14.43
C GLN A 89 -10.90 -7.06 15.90
N LYS A 90 -12.16 -6.89 16.32
CA LYS A 90 -12.46 -6.65 17.74
C LYS A 90 -12.11 -7.88 18.57
N LYS A 91 -11.42 -7.68 19.68
CA LYS A 91 -11.05 -8.76 20.59
C LYS A 91 -12.20 -8.96 21.59
N ASP A 92 -12.72 -10.18 21.70
CA ASP A 92 -13.78 -10.47 22.65
C ASP A 92 -13.25 -10.38 24.10
N PRO A 93 -13.96 -9.69 25.02
CA PRO A 93 -13.54 -9.57 26.41
C PRO A 93 -13.69 -10.87 27.24
N SER A 94 -14.16 -11.97 26.65
CA SER A 94 -14.55 -13.19 27.39
C SER A 94 -13.44 -14.24 27.56
N GLY A 95 -12.18 -13.81 27.74
CA GLY A 95 -11.03 -14.70 28.02
C GLY A 95 -10.74 -14.97 29.51
N LEU A 96 -11.69 -14.70 30.42
CA LEU A 96 -11.61 -15.12 31.82
C LEU A 96 -12.49 -16.35 31.99
N ASP A 97 -11.88 -17.53 31.86
CA ASP A 97 -12.53 -18.81 32.11
C ASP A 97 -13.16 -18.82 33.51
N LYS A 98 -14.48 -18.62 33.52
CA LYS A 98 -15.32 -18.79 34.69
C LYS A 98 -15.14 -20.22 35.19
N LYS A 99 -14.46 -20.35 36.32
CA LYS A 99 -14.38 -21.54 37.18
C LYS A 99 -15.73 -22.27 37.17
N LYS A 100 -15.82 -23.36 36.41
CA LYS A 100 -17.03 -24.16 36.18
C LYS A 100 -17.54 -24.68 37.53
N LYS A 101 -18.56 -24.03 38.10
CA LYS A 101 -19.34 -24.59 39.22
C LYS A 101 -19.99 -25.88 38.75
N THR A 102 -19.64 -26.98 39.42
CA THR A 102 -20.19 -28.31 39.26
C THR A 102 -21.65 -28.35 39.68
N SER A 103 -22.56 -28.34 38.70
CA SER A 103 -23.95 -28.74 38.91
C SER A 103 -24.03 -30.27 38.85
N LYS A 104 -24.27 -30.91 39.99
CA LYS A 104 -24.48 -32.35 40.12
C LYS A 104 -25.92 -32.66 39.69
N SER A 105 -26.10 -33.31 38.54
CA SER A 105 -27.33 -34.05 38.23
C SER A 105 -27.09 -35.54 38.46
N LYS A 106 -27.90 -36.15 39.32
CA LYS A 106 -27.93 -37.60 39.57
C LYS A 106 -28.92 -38.23 38.59
N ALA A 107 -28.45 -39.12 37.73
CA ALA A 107 -29.30 -40.10 37.06
C ALA A 107 -28.52 -41.41 36.91
N ILE A 108 -29.12 -42.48 37.43
CA ILE A 108 -28.61 -43.84 37.52
C ILE A 108 -29.20 -44.65 36.37
N THR A 109 -28.36 -45.21 35.49
CA THR A 109 -28.66 -46.42 34.71
C THR A 109 -27.34 -47.15 34.37
N PRO A 110 -27.21 -48.47 34.63
CA PRO A 110 -25.93 -49.17 34.51
C PRO A 110 -25.75 -49.96 33.19
N LYS A 111 -24.47 -50.15 32.85
CA LYS A 111 -23.84 -51.13 31.93
C LYS A 111 -23.89 -50.88 30.41
N ARG A 112 -22.74 -50.48 29.85
CA ARG A 112 -21.83 -51.45 29.18
C ARG A 112 -20.39 -50.91 29.13
N LEU A 113 -19.46 -51.71 29.61
CA LEU A 113 -18.00 -51.54 29.54
C LEU A 113 -17.45 -52.06 28.20
N LEU A 114 -16.24 -51.60 27.87
CA LEU A 114 -15.34 -51.85 26.71
C LEU A 114 -15.47 -50.77 25.61
N THR A 115 -14.42 -50.07 25.15
CA THR A 115 -12.96 -50.28 25.17
C THR A 115 -12.23 -48.95 24.96
N SER A 116 -11.06 -48.83 25.57
CA SER A 116 -9.94 -47.90 25.28
C SER A 116 -9.73 -47.58 23.79
N ILE A 117 -9.45 -46.31 23.45
CA ILE A 117 -8.46 -45.85 22.43
C ILE A 117 -8.39 -44.31 22.41
N THR A 118 -7.18 -43.80 22.65
CA THR A 118 -6.63 -42.45 22.36
C THR A 118 -7.30 -41.20 22.92
N THR A 119 -6.61 -40.59 23.88
CA THR A 119 -6.56 -39.15 24.15
C THR A 119 -6.35 -38.37 22.85
N LYS A 120 -7.43 -37.76 22.33
CA LYS A 120 -7.33 -36.55 21.50
C LYS A 120 -7.87 -35.39 22.32
N SER A 121 -7.01 -34.42 22.57
CA SER A 121 -7.33 -33.13 23.15
C SER A 121 -8.46 -32.48 22.35
N ASN A 122 -9.64 -32.36 22.95
CA ASN A 122 -10.69 -31.48 22.45
C ASN A 122 -10.26 -30.03 22.71
N ILE A 123 -9.36 -29.53 21.85
CA ILE A 123 -9.29 -28.12 21.56
C ILE A 123 -10.55 -27.83 20.77
N HIS A 124 -11.57 -27.32 21.45
CA HIS A 124 -12.71 -26.69 20.78
C HIS A 124 -12.17 -25.47 20.04
N SER A 125 -11.76 -25.66 18.79
CA SER A 125 -11.72 -24.56 17.85
C SER A 125 -13.16 -24.09 17.69
N SER A 126 -13.40 -22.81 17.96
CA SER A 126 -14.60 -22.14 17.49
C SER A 126 -14.51 -22.06 15.97
N VAL A 127 -14.81 -23.17 15.30
CA VAL A 127 -15.15 -23.15 13.88
C VAL A 127 -16.47 -22.41 13.80
N MET A 128 -16.38 -21.09 13.67
CA MET A 128 -17.51 -20.24 13.32
C MET A 128 -17.89 -20.64 11.88
N ALA A 129 -18.75 -21.65 11.75
CA ALA A 129 -19.29 -22.07 10.46
C ALA A 129 -20.07 -20.89 9.85
N SER A 130 -19.81 -20.59 8.59
CA SER A 130 -20.53 -19.56 7.84
C SER A 130 -22.03 -19.91 7.80
N PRO A 131 -22.96 -18.96 7.97
CA PRO A 131 -24.41 -19.23 7.98
C PRO A 131 -24.96 -19.89 6.69
N GLY A 132 -24.19 -19.92 5.60
CA GLY A 132 -24.62 -20.41 4.28
C GLY A 132 -24.12 -21.81 3.87
N GLY A 133 -23.54 -22.59 4.79
CA GLY A 133 -23.05 -23.95 4.48
C GLY A 133 -21.67 -24.00 3.81
N LEU A 134 -21.29 -25.21 3.37
CA LEU A 134 -19.92 -25.60 2.97
C LEU A 134 -19.36 -24.88 1.72
N SER A 135 -20.16 -24.06 1.03
CA SER A 135 -19.77 -23.33 -0.19
C SER A 135 -20.21 -21.86 -0.19
N ALA A 136 -20.51 -21.28 0.97
CA ALA A 136 -20.89 -19.88 1.05
C ALA A 136 -19.72 -18.96 0.68
N VAL A 137 -19.76 -18.39 -0.54
CA VAL A 137 -18.86 -17.31 -0.96
C VAL A 137 -19.10 -16.11 -0.03
N ARG A 138 -18.01 -15.61 0.58
CA ARG A 138 -18.04 -14.40 1.38
C ARG A 138 -17.10 -13.36 0.79
N THR A 139 -17.52 -12.10 0.90
CA THR A 139 -16.64 -10.97 0.67
C THR A 139 -15.61 -10.89 1.79
N SER A 140 -14.39 -10.45 1.46
CA SER A 140 -13.38 -10.16 2.48
C SER A 140 -13.88 -9.06 3.42
N ASN A 141 -13.50 -9.14 4.69
CA ASN A 141 -13.76 -8.08 5.67
C ASN A 141 -12.74 -6.92 5.56
N PHE A 142 -11.75 -7.03 4.67
CA PHE A 142 -10.87 -5.92 4.35
C PHE A 142 -11.64 -4.84 3.61
N ALA A 143 -11.69 -3.64 4.20
CA ALA A 143 -12.27 -2.45 3.59
C ALA A 143 -11.20 -1.68 2.82
N LEU A 144 -11.53 -1.21 1.62
CA LEU A 144 -10.69 -0.32 0.83
C LEU A 144 -10.75 1.09 1.44
N VAL A 145 -9.61 1.59 1.93
CA VAL A 145 -9.52 2.81 2.74
C VAL A 145 -8.74 3.95 2.07
N GLY A 146 -8.13 3.69 0.92
CA GLY A 146 -7.52 4.70 0.07
C GLY A 146 -6.99 4.11 -1.23
N SER A 147 -6.83 4.95 -2.24
CA SER A 147 -6.20 4.56 -3.51
C SER A 147 -5.31 5.64 -4.07
N TYR A 148 -4.49 5.30 -5.05
CA TYR A 148 -3.77 6.27 -5.87
C TYR A 148 -3.39 5.64 -7.21
N THR A 149 -3.33 6.42 -8.28
CA THR A 149 -2.81 5.95 -9.58
C THR A 149 -1.47 6.61 -9.87
N LEU A 150 -0.40 5.81 -9.85
CA LEU A 150 0.93 6.25 -10.25
C LEU A 150 1.05 6.24 -11.77
N SER A 151 1.63 7.29 -12.33
CA SER A 151 1.96 7.42 -13.75
C SER A 151 3.36 7.98 -13.93
N LEU A 152 3.77 8.28 -15.18
CA LEU A 152 5.06 8.91 -15.45
C LEU A 152 5.27 10.23 -14.68
N SER A 153 4.21 11.03 -14.54
CA SER A 153 4.25 12.29 -13.78
C SER A 153 4.55 12.11 -12.28
N SER A 154 4.39 10.89 -11.76
CA SER A 154 4.69 10.56 -10.37
C SER A 154 6.17 10.31 -10.13
N VAL A 155 6.95 10.04 -11.18
CA VAL A 155 8.40 9.73 -11.07
C VAL A 155 9.14 10.93 -10.48
N GLY A 156 10.02 10.68 -9.51
CA GLY A 156 10.75 11.72 -8.77
C GLY A 156 10.05 12.19 -7.49
N ASN A 157 8.73 12.00 -7.38
CA ASN A 157 7.99 12.23 -6.14
C ASN A 157 8.11 11.03 -5.19
N THR A 158 7.98 11.29 -3.89
CA THR A 158 8.02 10.24 -2.85
C THR A 158 6.84 10.28 -1.88
N LYS A 159 5.93 11.23 -2.06
CA LYS A 159 4.76 11.47 -1.22
C LYS A 159 3.55 11.71 -2.10
N PHE A 160 2.51 10.92 -1.87
CA PHE A 160 1.28 10.93 -2.67
C PHE A 160 0.07 11.04 -1.76
N VAL A 161 -0.87 11.90 -2.12
CA VAL A 161 -2.14 12.06 -1.39
C VAL A 161 -3.07 10.94 -1.81
N LEU A 162 -3.56 10.13 -0.88
CA LEU A 162 -4.49 9.05 -1.20
C LEU A 162 -5.88 9.61 -1.56
N ASP A 163 -6.45 9.12 -2.65
CA ASP A 163 -7.82 9.36 -3.04
C ASP A 163 -8.79 8.65 -2.08
N LYS A 164 -9.95 9.27 -1.85
CA LYS A 164 -11.00 8.78 -0.96
C LYS A 164 -11.65 7.53 -1.54
N ILE A 165 -11.77 6.46 -0.73
CA ILE A 165 -12.69 5.37 -1.02
C ILE A 165 -13.71 5.20 0.11
N ASN A 166 -14.97 5.05 -0.30
CA ASN A 166 -16.15 5.16 0.53
C ASN A 166 -16.25 4.02 1.55
N TYR A 167 -16.41 4.38 2.83
CA TYR A 167 -16.96 3.48 3.83
C TYR A 167 -18.46 3.23 3.58
N ASP A 168 -18.93 2.13 4.16
CA ASP A 168 -20.29 1.61 4.08
C ASP A 168 -21.37 2.69 4.35
N VAL A 169 -22.52 2.49 3.70
CA VAL A 169 -23.62 3.44 3.42
C VAL A 169 -24.16 4.16 4.67
N ARG A 170 -23.96 3.63 5.88
CA ARG A 170 -24.51 4.19 7.13
C ARG A 170 -23.90 5.53 7.56
N GLU A 171 -22.64 5.81 7.26
CA GLU A 171 -22.01 7.10 7.62
C GLU A 171 -22.24 8.20 6.56
N ARG A 172 -22.54 7.80 5.32
CA ARG A 172 -22.82 8.72 4.21
C ARG A 172 -24.10 9.53 4.40
N GLU A 173 -25.16 8.91 4.95
CA GLU A 173 -26.44 9.60 5.16
C GLU A 173 -26.35 10.72 6.20
N LEU A 174 -25.45 10.62 7.18
CA LEU A 174 -25.35 11.60 8.27
C LEU A 174 -24.35 12.73 8.00
N LEU A 175 -23.24 12.46 7.30
CA LEU A 175 -22.13 13.42 7.18
C LEU A 175 -21.56 13.54 5.75
N GLY A 176 -22.26 13.06 4.73
CA GLY A 176 -21.80 13.07 3.33
C GLY A 176 -21.43 14.45 2.79
N TYR A 177 -22.03 15.52 3.32
CA TYR A 177 -21.74 16.92 2.95
C TYR A 177 -20.46 17.49 3.58
N LEU A 178 -19.91 16.85 4.63
CA LEU A 178 -18.75 17.35 5.37
C LEU A 178 -17.41 16.77 4.89
N PHE A 179 -17.44 15.71 4.05
CA PHE A 179 -16.27 14.87 3.76
C PHE A 179 -15.94 14.75 2.27
N GLN A 180 -16.14 15.81 1.49
CA GLN A 180 -16.04 15.70 0.03
C GLN A 180 -14.60 15.51 -0.52
N GLU A 181 -13.54 15.89 0.20
CA GLU A 181 -12.20 15.94 -0.42
C GLU A 181 -11.04 15.33 0.40
N LYS A 182 -11.29 14.71 1.55
CA LYS A 182 -10.22 14.12 2.37
C LYS A 182 -10.57 12.74 2.88
N VAL A 183 -9.55 11.92 3.13
CA VAL A 183 -9.64 10.65 3.86
C VAL A 183 -10.60 10.83 5.04
N PRO A 184 -11.56 9.89 5.28
CA PRO A 184 -12.61 10.08 6.27
C PRO A 184 -12.04 10.55 7.60
N PHE A 185 -12.70 11.51 8.25
CA PHE A 185 -12.23 12.06 9.52
C PHE A 185 -12.00 10.97 10.58
N LEU A 186 -12.76 9.87 10.51
CA LEU A 186 -12.66 8.71 11.38
C LEU A 186 -11.69 7.62 10.89
N SER A 187 -11.06 7.77 9.74
CA SER A 187 -10.02 6.84 9.26
C SER A 187 -8.77 6.95 10.12
N SER A 188 -8.08 5.83 10.34
CA SER A 188 -6.78 5.75 11.00
C SER A 188 -5.63 6.31 10.15
N LEU A 189 -5.82 6.44 8.83
CA LEU A 189 -4.81 6.93 7.90
C LEU A 189 -4.61 8.45 8.04
N GLU A 190 -3.36 8.90 7.96
CA GLU A 190 -3.04 10.33 7.96
C GLU A 190 -3.51 11.03 6.67
N GLY A 191 -3.44 10.34 5.52
CA GLY A 191 -3.89 10.88 4.23
C GLY A 191 -2.93 10.62 3.08
N HIS A 192 -1.67 10.29 3.37
CA HIS A 192 -0.66 10.06 2.34
C HIS A 192 -0.18 8.60 2.29
N ILE A 193 0.49 8.27 1.20
CA ILE A 193 1.38 7.12 1.09
C ILE A 193 2.76 7.61 0.64
N TYR A 194 3.81 7.01 1.20
CA TYR A 194 5.18 7.27 0.82
C TYR A 194 5.77 6.05 0.13
N LEU A 195 6.50 6.26 -0.95
CA LEU A 195 7.23 5.20 -1.67
C LEU A 195 8.28 5.82 -2.58
N LYS A 196 9.25 5.04 -3.03
CA LYS A 196 10.20 5.44 -4.08
C LYS A 196 9.80 4.81 -5.40
N ILE A 197 9.90 5.60 -6.46
CA ILE A 197 9.69 5.18 -7.84
C ILE A 197 11.03 5.27 -8.57
N LYS A 198 11.52 4.15 -9.07
CA LYS A 198 12.65 4.10 -9.99
C LYS A 198 12.13 3.77 -11.37
N CYS A 199 12.45 4.61 -12.35
CA CYS A 199 12.18 4.34 -13.75
C CYS A 199 13.51 4.16 -14.47
N GLN A 200 13.65 3.06 -15.21
CA GLN A 200 14.82 2.79 -16.05
C GLN A 200 14.34 2.59 -17.48
N VAL A 201 14.81 3.43 -18.40
CA VAL A 201 14.47 3.32 -19.82
C VAL A 201 15.48 2.40 -20.49
N ASN A 202 15.00 1.39 -21.23
CA ASN A 202 15.84 0.46 -22.00
C ASN A 202 16.18 1.08 -23.37
N SER A 203 16.65 2.33 -23.38
CA SER A 203 17.10 3.01 -24.59
C SER A 203 18.62 3.02 -24.62
N SER A 204 19.19 2.39 -25.64
CA SER A 204 20.60 2.54 -26.01
C SER A 204 20.82 3.65 -27.03
N VAL A 205 19.78 4.45 -27.31
CA VAL A 205 19.87 5.56 -28.25
C VAL A 205 20.65 6.68 -27.58
N GLU A 206 21.87 6.91 -28.06
CA GLU A 206 22.64 8.10 -27.76
C GLU A 206 22.73 8.97 -29.00
N GLU A 207 22.28 10.21 -28.87
CA GLU A 207 22.35 11.18 -29.95
C GLU A 207 23.15 12.40 -29.49
N ARG A 208 23.97 12.93 -30.40
CA ARG A 208 24.82 14.08 -30.13
C ARG A 208 24.66 15.09 -31.23
N GLY A 209 24.40 16.34 -30.87
CA GLY A 209 24.17 17.38 -31.86
C GLY A 209 23.95 18.74 -31.25
N PHE A 210 23.84 19.75 -32.12
CA PHE A 210 23.52 21.09 -31.68
C PHE A 210 22.00 21.26 -31.59
N LEU A 211 21.52 21.65 -30.41
CA LEU A 211 20.15 22.14 -30.22
C LEU A 211 20.19 23.64 -29.91
N THR A 212 19.10 24.32 -30.21
CA THR A 212 18.91 25.73 -29.82
C THR A 212 17.98 25.74 -28.62
N ILE A 213 18.52 26.07 -27.45
CA ILE A 213 17.83 26.04 -26.15
C ILE A 213 17.48 27.47 -25.76
N PHE A 214 16.22 27.69 -25.35
CA PHE A 214 15.79 28.96 -24.79
C PHE A 214 16.11 28.99 -23.30
N GLU A 215 16.83 30.02 -22.86
CA GLU A 215 17.13 30.27 -21.45
C GLU A 215 16.65 31.68 -21.07
N ASP A 216 16.11 31.82 -19.86
CA ASP A 216 15.85 33.13 -19.27
C ASP A 216 17.14 33.66 -18.67
N VAL A 217 17.61 34.79 -19.20
CA VAL A 217 18.80 35.49 -18.74
C VAL A 217 18.37 36.84 -18.19
N SER A 218 18.22 36.91 -16.86
CA SER A 218 17.85 38.14 -16.13
C SER A 218 16.47 38.73 -16.50
N GLY A 219 15.48 37.89 -16.76
CA GLY A 219 14.12 38.29 -17.14
C GLY A 219 13.95 38.53 -18.64
N PHE A 220 14.98 38.24 -19.44
CA PHE A 220 14.95 38.34 -20.89
C PHE A 220 15.27 36.98 -21.51
N GLY A 221 14.47 36.57 -22.48
CA GLY A 221 14.67 35.32 -23.21
C GLY A 221 15.85 35.39 -24.17
N ALA A 222 16.75 34.41 -24.10
CA ALA A 222 17.86 34.25 -25.03
C ALA A 222 17.88 32.84 -25.63
N TRP A 223 18.18 32.74 -26.92
CA TRP A 223 18.34 31.47 -27.61
C TRP A 223 19.83 31.13 -27.74
N HIS A 224 20.24 30.02 -27.14
CA HIS A 224 21.62 29.55 -27.16
C HIS A 224 21.75 28.27 -27.96
N ARG A 225 22.70 28.25 -28.91
CA ARG A 225 23.10 27.01 -29.59
C ARG A 225 24.02 26.23 -28.65
N ARG A 226 23.58 25.06 -28.20
CA ARG A 226 24.29 24.19 -27.24
C ARG A 226 24.62 22.85 -27.86
N TRP A 227 25.80 22.31 -27.57
CA TRP A 227 26.12 20.91 -27.84
C TRP A 227 25.36 20.04 -26.84
N CYS A 228 24.46 19.21 -27.33
CA CYS A 228 23.58 18.40 -26.50
C CYS A 228 23.88 16.93 -26.73
N VAL A 229 23.88 16.18 -25.64
CA VAL A 229 23.99 14.72 -25.63
C VAL A 229 22.71 14.18 -25.00
N LEU A 230 21.92 13.46 -25.79
CA LEU A 230 20.86 12.61 -25.29
C LEU A 230 21.49 11.28 -24.91
N SER A 231 21.43 10.89 -23.64
CA SER A 231 21.81 9.56 -23.17
C SER A 231 20.84 9.09 -22.09
N GLY A 232 20.35 7.86 -22.22
CA GLY A 232 19.26 7.34 -21.40
C GLY A 232 17.97 8.15 -21.57
N ASN A 233 17.54 8.85 -20.52
CA ASN A 233 16.36 9.72 -20.50
C ASN A 233 16.69 11.19 -20.21
N CYS A 234 17.97 11.58 -20.26
CA CYS A 234 18.43 12.94 -19.98
C CYS A 234 19.05 13.56 -21.22
N ILE A 235 18.78 14.85 -21.43
CA ILE A 235 19.56 15.69 -22.34
C ILE A 235 20.49 16.50 -21.48
N SER A 236 21.79 16.24 -21.61
CA SER A 236 22.83 17.05 -21.00
C SER A 236 23.43 17.98 -22.05
N TYR A 237 23.77 19.23 -21.69
CA TYR A 237 24.27 20.19 -22.68
C TYR A 237 25.48 21.03 -22.24
N TRP A 238 26.28 21.43 -23.23
CA TRP A 238 27.50 22.23 -23.11
C TRP A 238 27.50 23.35 -24.16
N THR A 239 28.43 24.29 -24.03
CA THR A 239 28.64 25.32 -25.06
C THR A 239 29.30 24.74 -26.31
N TYR A 240 30.27 23.84 -26.16
CA TYR A 240 31.04 23.27 -27.28
C TYR A 240 31.16 21.74 -27.18
N PRO A 241 31.35 21.02 -28.30
CA PRO A 241 31.54 19.56 -28.30
C PRO A 241 32.72 19.09 -27.43
N ASP A 242 33.84 19.81 -27.45
CA ASP A 242 35.04 19.43 -26.68
C ASP A 242 34.84 19.52 -25.16
N ASP A 243 33.85 20.29 -24.70
CA ASP A 243 33.56 20.45 -23.28
C ASP A 243 32.92 19.19 -22.69
N GLU A 244 32.25 18.35 -23.50
CA GLU A 244 31.63 17.09 -23.06
C GLU A 244 32.60 16.19 -22.28
N LYS A 245 33.87 16.15 -22.71
CA LYS A 245 34.92 15.31 -22.10
C LYS A 245 35.74 16.03 -21.04
N ARG A 246 35.54 17.34 -20.86
CA ARG A 246 36.43 18.21 -20.07
C ARG A 246 35.72 18.89 -18.91
N LYS A 247 34.39 19.03 -18.97
CA LYS A 247 33.58 19.80 -18.02
C LYS A 247 32.27 19.09 -17.72
N ASN A 248 31.71 19.38 -16.54
CA ASN A 248 30.35 18.98 -16.21
C ASN A 248 29.34 19.69 -17.13
N PRO A 249 28.18 19.08 -17.41
CA PRO A 249 27.13 19.70 -18.22
C PRO A 249 26.57 20.96 -17.53
N ILE A 250 26.08 21.88 -18.36
CA ILE A 250 25.43 23.14 -17.92
C ILE A 250 24.05 22.85 -17.35
N GLY A 251 23.34 21.89 -17.97
CA GLY A 251 22.04 21.38 -17.57
C GLY A 251 21.77 20.04 -18.22
#